data_AF-A0A925WNU9-F1
#
_entry.id   AF-A0A925WNU9-F1
#
_cell.length_a   1.000
_cell.length_b   1.000
_cell.length_c   1.000
_cell.angle_alpha   90.00
_cell.angle_beta   90.00
_cell.angle_gamma   90.00
#
_symmetry.space_group_name_H-M   'P 1'
#
loop_
_entity.id
_entity.type
_entity.pdbx_description
1 polymer ?
#
loop_
_entity_poly.entity_id
_entity_poly.type
_entity_poly.pdbx_seq_one_letter_code
_entity_poly.pdbx_strand_id
1 'polypeptide(L)'
;MRILRILTLILLLTLPIIAAISRSNSAMLAQDNPPAPPTETPTFDPFITPSATFDPNATPTSTPTIDPLVTPSATPTIDPLVTPSVTPTIDPENTPEPTPFPTATPVVPADVFVLLDARQDIELMADVELGAGQRPPGWYGVISPYEPQIALLTRSDLETLASALINPQTRPVTWTGAFPSTPYAIARDVRYDLELLADLVYGLDSRPEGWLGGDPLLRCNRGTQTLVALLDRGGVYRLDISPNAPDFCREAELAVTQFTEQQILANAQLTELFTDNVAILASNQIDSEIALAYLDKQATRSLGVVPNGTPIQVIARSYASFSNMMLINGDGFNVFVDYTATTVTDQQFRSLPNVDSVEYVTNCFALWCSQN
;
A
#
# COMPACT_ATOMS: atom_id res chain seq x y z
N MET A 1 21.62 -81.93 -21.62
CA MET A 1 20.22 -81.46 -21.49
C MET A 1 19.86 -80.79 -20.15
N ARG A 2 20.78 -80.60 -19.19
CA ARG A 2 20.52 -79.81 -17.96
C ARG A 2 21.14 -78.40 -17.95
N ILE A 3 22.15 -78.14 -18.78
CA ILE A 3 22.81 -76.82 -18.90
C ILE A 3 22.01 -75.86 -19.80
N LEU A 4 21.28 -76.39 -20.80
CA LEU A 4 20.51 -75.58 -21.75
C LEU A 4 19.20 -75.00 -21.15
N ARG A 5 18.71 -75.53 -20.03
CA ARG A 5 17.52 -75.03 -19.31
C ARG A 5 17.84 -73.94 -18.27
N ILE A 6 19.09 -73.80 -17.87
CA ILE A 6 19.53 -72.77 -16.92
C ILE A 6 19.88 -71.47 -17.67
N LEU A 7 20.43 -71.56 -18.89
CA LEU A 7 20.67 -70.39 -19.75
C LEU A 7 19.38 -69.71 -20.24
N THR A 8 18.32 -70.48 -20.48
CA THR A 8 17.03 -69.93 -20.94
C THR A 8 16.27 -69.19 -19.83
N LEU A 9 16.47 -69.58 -18.56
CA LEU A 9 15.81 -68.92 -17.42
C LEU A 9 16.49 -67.60 -17.02
N ILE A 10 17.81 -67.48 -17.23
CA ILE A 10 18.57 -66.24 -16.97
C ILE A 10 18.27 -65.19 -18.07
N LEU A 11 18.10 -65.62 -19.32
CA LEU A 11 17.75 -64.73 -20.45
C LEU A 11 16.32 -64.16 -20.34
N LEU A 12 15.40 -64.86 -19.67
CA LEU A 12 14.01 -64.40 -19.48
C LEU A 12 13.81 -63.48 -18.25
N LEU A 13 14.79 -63.40 -17.33
CA LEU A 13 14.72 -62.50 -16.16
C LEU A 13 15.41 -61.14 -16.37
N THR A 14 16.24 -60.97 -17.41
CA THR A 14 16.92 -59.70 -17.70
C THR A 14 16.23 -58.86 -18.78
N LEU A 15 15.14 -59.35 -19.38
CA LEU A 15 14.42 -58.67 -20.45
C LEU A 15 13.50 -57.48 -20.07
N PRO A 16 13.22 -57.15 -18.78
CA PRO A 16 12.52 -55.90 -18.47
C PRO A 16 13.43 -54.77 -17.94
N ILE A 17 14.76 -54.98 -17.82
CA ILE A 17 15.66 -53.99 -17.16
C ILE A 17 16.43 -53.11 -18.17
N ILE A 18 16.37 -53.39 -19.48
CA ILE A 18 17.02 -52.57 -20.54
C ILE A 18 15.99 -51.74 -21.33
N ALA A 19 14.74 -51.64 -20.87
CA ALA A 19 13.70 -50.79 -21.48
C ALA A 19 13.62 -49.37 -20.90
N ALA A 20 14.49 -48.98 -19.94
CA ALA A 20 14.44 -47.68 -19.26
C ALA A 20 15.62 -46.73 -19.59
N ILE A 21 16.57 -47.11 -20.45
CA ILE A 21 17.72 -46.26 -20.78
C ILE A 21 18.02 -46.34 -22.29
N SER A 22 17.10 -45.88 -23.13
CA SER A 22 17.34 -45.59 -24.55
C SER A 22 16.13 -44.88 -25.17
N ARG A 23 15.95 -43.60 -24.87
CA ARG A 23 15.20 -42.67 -25.73
C ARG A 23 15.88 -41.30 -25.73
N SER A 24 17.10 -41.29 -26.27
CA SER A 24 17.73 -40.10 -26.83
C SER A 24 18.03 -40.37 -28.31
N ASN A 25 17.41 -39.55 -29.16
CA ASN A 25 17.75 -39.21 -30.54
C ASN A 25 17.81 -40.31 -31.62
N SER A 26 16.82 -40.30 -32.53
CA SER A 26 17.02 -39.90 -33.95
C SER A 26 16.00 -40.56 -34.91
N ALA A 27 15.10 -39.76 -35.48
CA ALA A 27 14.44 -39.91 -36.80
C ALA A 27 13.69 -38.57 -37.01
N MET A 28 14.06 -37.61 -37.85
CA MET A 28 14.38 -37.56 -39.29
C MET A 28 13.20 -37.92 -40.22
N LEU A 29 12.52 -36.84 -40.67
CA LEU A 29 11.84 -36.57 -41.96
C LEU A 29 10.41 -37.08 -42.25
N ALA A 30 9.44 -36.14 -42.19
CA ALA A 30 8.45 -35.78 -43.23
C ALA A 30 7.48 -34.74 -42.63
N GLN A 31 7.70 -33.44 -42.81
CA GLN A 31 7.10 -32.58 -43.85
C GLN A 31 5.58 -32.37 -43.70
N ASP A 32 5.20 -31.34 -42.92
CA ASP A 32 4.11 -30.43 -43.25
C ASP A 32 4.31 -29.09 -42.52
N ASN A 33 4.26 -27.98 -43.24
CA ASN A 33 4.74 -26.66 -42.80
C ASN A 33 3.55 -25.67 -42.73
N PRO A 34 3.21 -25.09 -41.56
CA PRO A 34 2.33 -23.92 -41.49
C PRO A 34 3.14 -22.60 -41.43
N PRO A 35 2.53 -21.45 -41.78
CA PRO A 35 3.23 -20.27 -42.25
C PRO A 35 3.91 -19.46 -41.13
N ALA A 36 4.99 -18.77 -41.49
CA ALA A 36 5.74 -17.88 -40.62
C ALA A 36 4.88 -16.73 -40.06
N PRO A 37 5.11 -16.29 -38.81
CA PRO A 37 4.51 -15.05 -38.30
C PRO A 37 5.17 -13.81 -38.96
N PRO A 38 4.43 -12.71 -39.15
CA PRO A 38 4.98 -11.50 -39.76
C PRO A 38 6.03 -10.84 -38.84
N THR A 39 7.20 -10.59 -39.43
CA THR A 39 8.21 -9.68 -38.90
C THR A 39 7.75 -8.25 -39.17
N GLU A 40 7.21 -7.56 -38.17
CA GLU A 40 7.08 -6.11 -38.17
C GLU A 40 8.03 -5.51 -37.13
N THR A 41 9.20 -5.08 -37.60
CA THR A 41 10.05 -4.12 -36.93
C THR A 41 9.45 -2.71 -37.11
N PRO A 42 9.10 -1.98 -36.04
CA PRO A 42 8.90 -0.55 -36.16
C PRO A 42 10.27 0.14 -36.17
N THR A 43 10.70 0.57 -37.36
CA THR A 43 11.79 1.55 -37.51
C THR A 43 11.24 2.92 -37.11
N PHE A 44 11.61 3.41 -35.93
CA PHE A 44 11.46 4.83 -35.59
C PHE A 44 12.84 5.47 -35.56
N ASP A 45 13.07 6.35 -36.53
CA ASP A 45 14.19 7.27 -36.65
C ASP A 45 13.93 8.48 -35.73
N PRO A 46 14.80 8.81 -34.76
CA PRO A 46 14.69 10.06 -34.02
C PRO A 46 15.56 11.12 -34.68
N PHE A 47 14.96 11.95 -35.53
CA PHE A 47 15.51 13.27 -35.87
C PHE A 47 14.60 14.33 -35.27
N ILE A 48 15.03 14.96 -34.17
CA ILE A 48 15.01 16.42 -33.92
C ILE A 48 15.86 16.68 -32.65
N THR A 49 17.00 17.32 -32.83
CA THR A 49 17.74 18.06 -31.80
C THR A 49 17.14 19.45 -31.58
N PRO A 50 17.06 19.93 -30.34
CA PRO A 50 17.37 21.33 -30.05
C PRO A 50 18.57 21.42 -29.10
N SER A 51 19.64 22.00 -29.65
CA SER A 51 20.81 22.48 -28.92
C SER A 51 20.44 23.81 -28.23
N ALA A 52 20.68 23.91 -26.93
CA ALA A 52 20.72 25.19 -26.23
C ALA A 52 21.76 25.11 -25.10
N THR A 53 23.01 25.35 -25.48
CA THR A 53 24.13 25.69 -24.61
C THR A 53 23.90 27.10 -24.06
N PHE A 54 23.74 27.26 -22.75
CA PHE A 54 23.88 28.55 -22.09
C PHE A 54 25.32 28.71 -21.61
N ASP A 55 26.04 29.63 -22.26
CA ASP A 55 27.37 30.09 -21.89
C ASP A 55 27.27 31.12 -20.73
N PRO A 56 27.95 30.91 -19.60
CA PRO A 56 27.98 31.85 -18.48
C PRO A 56 29.03 32.94 -18.74
N ASN A 57 28.77 33.87 -19.65
CA ASN A 57 29.63 35.05 -19.77
C ASN A 57 28.90 36.27 -20.36
N ALA A 58 28.09 36.93 -19.54
CA ALA A 58 27.62 38.29 -19.83
C ALA A 58 27.48 39.10 -18.53
N THR A 59 28.50 39.89 -18.23
CA THR A 59 28.46 41.00 -17.27
C THR A 59 27.71 42.20 -17.85
N PRO A 60 26.78 42.81 -17.08
CA PRO A 60 26.48 44.21 -17.22
C PRO A 60 26.94 45.00 -15.98
N THR A 61 27.94 45.85 -16.20
CA THR A 61 28.37 46.96 -15.34
C THR A 61 27.34 48.09 -15.36
N SER A 62 26.88 48.56 -14.19
CA SER A 62 26.81 50.00 -13.86
C SER A 62 26.24 50.21 -12.46
N THR A 63 27.10 50.68 -11.56
CA THR A 63 26.77 51.38 -10.32
C THR A 63 26.11 52.73 -10.61
N PRO A 64 25.25 53.21 -9.71
CA PRO A 64 25.50 54.54 -9.17
C PRO A 64 25.43 54.58 -7.64
N THR A 65 26.50 55.16 -7.10
CA THR A 65 26.67 55.70 -5.76
C THR A 65 25.73 56.89 -5.54
N ILE A 66 25.16 57.04 -4.33
CA ILE A 66 25.14 58.24 -3.45
C ILE A 66 24.16 57.98 -2.30
N ASP A 67 24.66 58.17 -1.08
CA ASP A 67 24.01 58.04 0.23
C ASP A 67 23.58 59.46 0.75
N PRO A 68 23.00 59.65 1.95
CA PRO A 68 21.69 60.25 2.17
C PRO A 68 21.74 61.68 2.76
N LEU A 69 20.65 62.45 2.70
CA LEU A 69 20.54 63.67 3.52
C LEU A 69 19.10 64.13 3.81
N VAL A 70 18.88 64.47 5.09
CA VAL A 70 17.90 65.40 5.69
C VAL A 70 16.53 64.86 6.16
N THR A 71 16.35 64.87 7.49
CA THR A 71 15.11 64.80 8.29
C THR A 71 14.50 66.21 8.50
N PRO A 72 13.48 66.40 9.37
CA PRO A 72 12.03 66.33 9.21
C PRO A 72 11.34 67.72 9.18
N SER A 73 10.04 67.81 8.85
CA SER A 73 9.21 68.96 9.24
C SER A 73 7.77 68.58 9.63
N ALA A 74 7.46 68.90 10.88
CA ALA A 74 6.17 69.03 11.57
C ALA A 74 5.14 69.90 10.79
N THR A 75 3.82 69.96 11.02
CA THR A 75 2.78 69.32 11.89
C THR A 75 1.38 69.85 11.37
N PRO A 76 0.27 69.86 12.13
CA PRO A 76 -0.83 68.88 12.14
C PRO A 76 -2.18 69.51 11.70
N THR A 77 -3.28 68.76 11.60
CA THR A 77 -4.61 69.34 11.87
C THR A 77 -5.70 68.30 12.16
N ILE A 78 -6.26 68.46 13.37
CA ILE A 78 -7.65 68.20 13.79
C ILE A 78 -7.99 66.82 14.40
N ASP A 79 -8.19 66.92 15.72
CA ASP A 79 -8.91 66.06 16.65
C ASP A 79 -10.43 66.33 16.52
N PRO A 80 -11.32 65.34 16.77
CA PRO A 80 -12.13 65.51 17.98
C PRO A 80 -12.40 64.20 18.74
N LEU A 81 -11.91 64.15 19.97
CA LEU A 81 -12.68 64.07 21.22
C LEU A 81 -14.02 63.31 21.15
N VAL A 82 -14.00 62.01 21.46
CA VAL A 82 -15.00 61.33 22.32
C VAL A 82 -14.35 60.16 23.04
N THR A 83 -14.27 60.22 24.37
CA THR A 83 -13.93 59.09 25.25
C THR A 83 -15.21 58.46 25.82
N PRO A 84 -15.52 57.20 25.50
CA PRO A 84 -16.28 56.34 26.40
C PRO A 84 -15.32 55.41 27.13
N SER A 85 -15.06 55.75 28.39
CA SER A 85 -14.46 54.86 29.38
C SER A 85 -15.45 53.75 29.72
N VAL A 86 -15.31 52.58 29.11
CA VAL A 86 -15.89 51.34 29.61
C VAL A 86 -14.83 50.26 29.50
N THR A 87 -14.09 50.05 30.58
CA THR A 87 -13.30 48.83 30.77
C THR A 87 -14.29 47.70 31.03
N PRO A 88 -14.39 46.67 30.17
CA PRO A 88 -15.08 45.45 30.55
C PRO A 88 -14.25 44.79 31.65
N THR A 89 -14.81 44.70 32.85
CA THR A 89 -14.26 43.87 33.91
C THR A 89 -14.40 42.42 33.44
N ILE A 90 -13.30 41.83 32.98
CA ILE A 90 -13.24 40.39 32.71
C ILE A 90 -13.30 39.71 34.09
N ASP A 91 -14.42 39.06 34.35
CA ASP A 91 -14.58 38.11 35.43
C ASP A 91 -13.65 36.91 35.17
N PRO A 92 -12.68 36.61 36.05
CA PRO A 92 -11.71 35.53 35.83
C PRO A 92 -12.31 34.12 35.95
N GLU A 93 -13.60 33.96 36.28
CA GLU A 93 -14.18 32.63 36.53
C GLU A 93 -14.70 31.86 35.30
N ASN A 94 -14.64 32.40 34.08
CA ASN A 94 -15.11 31.69 32.86
C ASN A 94 -14.05 31.57 31.76
N THR A 95 -12.82 31.20 32.13
CA THR A 95 -11.88 30.65 31.14
C THR A 95 -12.27 29.18 30.92
N PRO A 96 -12.69 28.74 29.72
CA PRO A 96 -12.85 27.33 29.46
C PRO A 96 -11.51 26.65 29.73
N GLU A 97 -11.53 25.68 30.64
CA GLU A 97 -10.37 24.86 30.97
C GLU A 97 -9.79 24.31 29.65
N PRO A 98 -8.46 24.38 29.43
CA PRO A 98 -7.88 23.83 28.22
C PRO A 98 -8.28 22.36 28.13
N THR A 99 -8.99 22.00 27.05
CA THR A 99 -9.31 20.62 26.73
C THR A 99 -8.02 19.82 26.86
N PRO A 100 -7.99 18.75 27.68
CA PRO A 100 -6.78 17.98 27.86
C PRO A 100 -6.32 17.53 26.46
N PHE A 101 -5.08 17.88 26.10
CA PHE A 101 -4.44 17.31 24.93
C PHE A 101 -4.64 15.79 24.98
N PRO A 102 -5.06 15.13 23.89
CA PRO A 102 -5.12 13.69 23.88
C PRO A 102 -3.70 13.13 24.10
N THR A 103 -3.40 12.74 25.35
CA THR A 103 -2.14 12.08 25.75
C THR A 103 -2.14 10.59 25.37
N ALA A 104 -3.12 10.13 24.60
CA ALA A 104 -3.12 8.77 24.10
C ALA A 104 -1.98 8.64 23.08
N THR A 105 -0.88 8.02 23.51
CA THR A 105 0.13 7.51 22.57
C THR A 105 -0.61 6.60 21.57
N PRO A 106 -0.57 6.89 20.27
CA PRO A 106 -1.30 6.09 19.29
C PRO A 106 -0.82 4.64 19.38
N VAL A 107 -1.76 3.71 19.57
CA VAL A 107 -1.45 2.28 19.63
C VAL A 107 -0.96 1.85 18.26
N VAL A 108 0.29 1.39 18.18
CA VAL A 108 0.86 0.81 16.96
C VAL A 108 0.18 -0.54 16.71
N PRO A 109 -0.53 -0.74 15.59
CA PRO A 109 -1.14 -2.03 15.28
C PRO A 109 -0.10 -3.14 15.23
N ALA A 110 -0.47 -4.35 15.65
CA ALA A 110 0.43 -5.52 15.59
C ALA A 110 1.01 -5.73 14.17
N ASP A 111 0.20 -5.41 13.16
CA ASP A 111 0.51 -5.49 11.74
C ASP A 111 1.64 -4.55 11.29
N VAL A 112 1.91 -3.46 12.03
CA VAL A 112 3.00 -2.53 11.74
C VAL A 112 4.35 -3.12 12.18
N PHE A 113 4.37 -4.06 13.13
CA PHE A 113 5.63 -4.71 13.52
C PHE A 113 6.24 -5.52 12.37
N VAL A 114 5.43 -6.13 11.49
CA VAL A 114 5.93 -6.80 10.27
C VAL A 114 6.79 -5.85 9.43
N LEU A 115 6.35 -4.59 9.31
CA LEU A 115 7.07 -3.58 8.55
C LEU A 115 8.34 -3.13 9.27
N LEU A 116 8.29 -2.93 10.60
CA LEU A 116 9.44 -2.51 11.39
C LEU A 116 10.53 -3.58 11.40
N ASP A 117 10.15 -4.85 11.54
CA ASP A 117 11.08 -5.98 11.47
C ASP A 117 11.74 -6.02 10.08
N ALA A 118 10.95 -5.86 9.01
CA ALA A 118 11.49 -5.80 7.66
C ALA A 118 12.42 -4.60 7.45
N ARG A 119 12.05 -3.43 7.99
CA ARG A 119 12.90 -2.22 7.95
C ARG A 119 14.23 -2.48 8.65
N GLN A 120 14.22 -3.10 9.82
CA GLN A 120 15.45 -3.42 10.54
C GLN A 120 16.33 -4.41 9.76
N ASP A 121 15.74 -5.43 9.15
CA ASP A 121 16.47 -6.38 8.31
C ASP A 121 17.03 -5.73 7.02
N ILE A 122 16.34 -4.77 6.42
CA ILE A 122 16.87 -3.97 5.30
C ILE A 122 18.07 -3.13 5.76
N GLU A 123 18.01 -2.50 6.95
CA GLU A 123 19.15 -1.75 7.50
C GLU A 123 20.34 -2.68 7.77
N LEU A 124 20.08 -3.86 8.35
CA LEU A 124 21.09 -4.88 8.61
C LEU A 124 21.76 -5.34 7.31
N MET A 125 20.98 -5.70 6.29
CA MET A 125 21.53 -6.10 4.98
C MET A 125 22.37 -4.97 4.36
N ALA A 126 21.92 -3.72 4.44
CA ALA A 126 22.70 -2.58 3.95
C ALA A 126 24.04 -2.44 4.70
N ASP A 127 24.05 -2.58 6.03
CA ASP A 127 25.29 -2.52 6.82
C ASP A 127 26.25 -3.68 6.51
N VAL A 128 25.73 -4.90 6.30
CA VAL A 128 26.53 -6.08 6.00
C VAL A 128 27.13 -6.01 4.59
N GLU A 129 26.33 -5.64 3.58
CA GLU A 129 26.76 -5.70 2.18
C GLU A 129 27.45 -4.43 1.68
N LEU A 130 27.02 -3.25 2.15
CA LEU A 130 27.55 -1.96 1.70
C LEU A 130 28.56 -1.37 2.71
N GLY A 131 28.60 -1.91 3.92
CA GLY A 131 29.39 -1.42 5.04
C GLY A 131 28.58 -0.57 6.01
N ALA A 132 28.98 -0.59 7.28
CA ALA A 132 28.26 0.07 8.37
C ALA A 132 28.01 1.57 8.09
N GLY A 133 26.75 1.98 8.14
CA GLY A 133 26.29 3.34 7.88
C GLY A 133 26.36 3.79 6.42
N GLN A 134 26.78 2.93 5.48
CA GLN A 134 26.78 3.24 4.05
C GLN A 134 25.40 2.94 3.46
N ARG A 135 24.83 3.90 2.73
CA ARG A 135 23.50 3.77 2.12
C ARG A 135 23.51 4.18 0.64
N PRO A 136 22.69 3.52 -0.22
CA PRO A 136 22.52 3.94 -1.60
C PRO A 136 21.95 5.37 -1.71
N PRO A 137 22.19 6.07 -2.83
CA PRO A 137 21.52 7.34 -3.09
C PRO A 137 19.99 7.21 -3.04
N GLY A 138 19.33 8.16 -2.38
CA GLY A 138 17.87 8.16 -2.23
C GLY A 138 17.34 7.38 -1.03
N TRP A 139 18.19 6.97 -0.09
CA TRP A 139 17.79 6.32 1.16
C TRP A 139 17.03 7.26 2.10
N TYR A 140 15.88 6.82 2.59
CA TYR A 140 15.05 7.57 3.55
C TYR A 140 15.36 7.19 5.00
N GLY A 141 15.54 5.90 5.32
CA GLY A 141 15.95 5.45 6.65
C GLY A 141 14.92 5.73 7.75
N VAL A 142 13.62 5.67 7.41
CA VAL A 142 12.54 5.92 8.38
C VAL A 142 12.45 4.79 9.40
N ILE A 143 12.51 5.14 10.69
CA ILE A 143 12.39 4.20 11.82
C ILE A 143 11.18 4.46 12.71
N SER A 144 10.48 5.58 12.53
CA SER A 144 9.35 5.95 13.39
C SER A 144 8.08 5.22 12.95
N PRO A 145 7.42 4.44 13.81
CA PRO A 145 6.15 3.78 13.48
C PRO A 145 4.99 4.76 13.26
N TYR A 146 5.19 6.04 13.60
CA TYR A 146 4.20 7.11 13.46
C TYR A 146 4.34 7.87 12.14
N GLU A 147 5.31 7.54 11.29
CA GLU A 147 5.47 8.14 9.97
C GLU A 147 4.35 7.66 9.03
N PRO A 148 3.44 8.56 8.55
CA PRO A 148 2.31 8.16 7.71
C PRO A 148 2.71 7.43 6.42
N GLN A 149 3.93 7.68 5.91
CA GLN A 149 4.44 7.07 4.68
C GLN A 149 5.42 5.93 4.92
N ILE A 150 5.56 5.41 6.16
CA ILE A 150 6.58 4.42 6.51
C ILE A 150 6.61 3.22 5.56
N ALA A 151 5.45 2.70 5.14
CA ALA A 151 5.37 1.56 4.23
C ALA A 151 5.94 1.88 2.84
N LEU A 152 5.60 3.05 2.30
CA LEU A 152 6.07 3.50 0.99
C LEU A 152 7.56 3.84 1.00
N LEU A 153 8.03 4.52 2.05
CA LEU A 153 9.43 4.91 2.18
C LEU A 153 10.33 3.68 2.43
N THR A 154 9.89 2.72 3.25
CA THR A 154 10.59 1.44 3.44
C THR A 154 10.64 0.63 2.15
N ARG A 155 9.55 0.60 1.37
CA ARG A 155 9.55 0.00 0.03
C ARG A 155 10.58 0.68 -0.88
N SER A 156 10.62 2.01 -0.90
CA SER A 156 11.60 2.74 -1.69
C SER A 156 13.04 2.38 -1.30
N ASP A 157 13.32 2.27 0.00
CA ASP A 157 14.64 1.86 0.50
C ASP A 157 14.99 0.43 0.07
N LEU A 158 14.04 -0.51 0.12
CA LEU A 158 14.25 -1.87 -0.40
C LEU A 158 14.58 -1.87 -1.91
N GLU A 159 13.89 -1.07 -2.72
CA GLU A 159 14.17 -0.99 -4.16
C GLU A 159 15.54 -0.38 -4.47
N THR A 160 15.97 0.63 -3.71
CA THR A 160 17.30 1.22 -3.86
C THR A 160 18.39 0.27 -3.36
N LEU A 161 18.17 -0.47 -2.26
CA LEU A 161 19.07 -1.53 -1.80
C LEU A 161 19.23 -2.62 -2.84
N ALA A 162 18.12 -3.16 -3.34
CA ALA A 162 18.13 -4.19 -4.38
C ALA A 162 18.86 -3.69 -5.64
N SER A 163 18.70 -2.42 -6.01
CA SER A 163 19.44 -1.84 -7.16
C SER A 163 20.95 -1.72 -6.91
N ALA A 164 21.38 -1.56 -5.67
CA ALA A 164 22.78 -1.48 -5.29
C ALA A 164 23.45 -2.86 -5.20
N LEU A 165 22.70 -3.88 -4.75
CA LEU A 165 23.23 -5.23 -4.52
C LEU A 165 23.17 -6.12 -5.77
N ILE A 166 22.12 -5.99 -6.57
CA ILE A 166 21.90 -6.85 -7.74
C ILE A 166 21.67 -6.00 -8.99
N ASN A 167 21.88 -6.59 -10.17
CA ASN A 167 21.68 -5.88 -11.42
C ASN A 167 20.20 -5.40 -11.52
N PRO A 168 19.94 -4.10 -11.78
CA PRO A 168 18.57 -3.57 -11.87
C PRO A 168 17.68 -4.27 -12.90
N GLN A 169 18.28 -4.93 -13.91
CA GLN A 169 17.57 -5.70 -14.94
C GLN A 169 17.32 -7.16 -14.54
N THR A 170 17.74 -7.61 -13.35
CA THR A 170 17.69 -9.02 -12.92
C THR A 170 16.87 -9.22 -11.65
N ARG A 171 15.81 -8.43 -11.44
CA ARG A 171 14.88 -8.69 -10.33
C ARG A 171 14.33 -10.12 -10.44
N PRO A 172 14.15 -10.84 -9.31
CA PRO A 172 13.50 -12.15 -9.31
C PRO A 172 12.15 -12.11 -10.04
N VAL A 173 11.79 -13.20 -10.73
CA VAL A 173 10.54 -13.28 -11.51
C VAL A 173 9.30 -13.00 -10.67
N THR A 174 9.36 -13.34 -9.38
CA THR A 174 8.27 -13.14 -8.43
C THR A 174 8.41 -11.86 -7.63
N TRP A 175 9.34 -10.96 -7.96
CA TRP A 175 9.50 -9.67 -7.28
C TRP A 175 8.21 -8.85 -7.40
N THR A 176 7.64 -8.45 -6.27
CA THR A 176 6.36 -7.75 -6.23
C THR A 176 6.52 -6.29 -6.64
N GLY A 177 7.55 -5.63 -6.12
CA GLY A 177 7.82 -4.22 -6.38
C GLY A 177 6.80 -3.28 -5.75
N ALA A 178 6.77 -2.03 -6.22
CA ALA A 178 5.86 -1.01 -5.74
C ALA A 178 4.43 -1.21 -6.28
N PHE A 179 3.62 -1.99 -5.58
CA PHE A 179 2.21 -2.18 -5.88
C PHE A 179 1.33 -1.30 -4.96
N PRO A 180 0.47 -0.42 -5.51
CA PRO A 180 -0.39 0.43 -4.67
C PRO A 180 -1.44 -0.41 -3.94
N SER A 181 -1.38 -0.40 -2.61
CA SER A 181 -2.30 -1.14 -1.74
C SER A 181 -2.34 -0.54 -0.34
N THR A 182 -2.91 -1.27 0.62
CA THR A 182 -2.92 -0.86 2.03
C THR A 182 -1.49 -0.90 2.61
N PRO A 183 -1.19 -0.11 3.66
CA PRO A 183 0.12 -0.16 4.32
C PRO A 183 0.51 -1.57 4.79
N TYR A 184 -0.45 -2.36 5.27
CA TYR A 184 -0.22 -3.75 5.65
C TYR A 184 0.12 -4.66 4.47
N ALA A 185 -0.60 -4.52 3.35
CA ALA A 185 -0.27 -5.29 2.15
C ALA A 185 1.14 -4.94 1.64
N ILE A 186 1.51 -3.66 1.64
CA ILE A 186 2.86 -3.21 1.29
C ILE A 186 3.89 -3.80 2.26
N ALA A 187 3.63 -3.84 3.56
CA ALA A 187 4.53 -4.44 4.54
C ALA A 187 4.81 -5.92 4.27
N ARG A 188 3.77 -6.70 3.95
CA ARG A 188 3.90 -8.11 3.56
C ARG A 188 4.71 -8.27 2.27
N ASP A 189 4.41 -7.45 1.27
CA ASP A 189 5.12 -7.45 -0.01
C ASP A 189 6.60 -7.07 0.20
N VAL A 190 6.91 -6.12 1.10
CA VAL A 190 8.28 -5.70 1.45
C VAL A 190 9.04 -6.84 2.10
N ARG A 191 8.44 -7.53 3.09
CA ARG A 191 9.06 -8.70 3.71
C ARG A 191 9.31 -9.79 2.68
N TYR A 192 8.32 -10.10 1.85
CA TYR A 192 8.46 -11.12 0.81
C TYR A 192 9.62 -10.84 -0.15
N ASP A 193 9.68 -9.63 -0.70
CA ASP A 193 10.74 -9.23 -1.63
C ASP A 193 12.11 -9.16 -0.94
N LEU A 194 12.17 -8.74 0.33
CA LEU A 194 13.40 -8.75 1.12
C LEU A 194 13.95 -10.17 1.30
N GLU A 195 13.09 -11.15 1.55
CA GLU A 195 13.49 -12.55 1.67
C GLU A 195 13.97 -13.13 0.32
N LEU A 196 13.35 -12.73 -0.80
CA LEU A 196 13.84 -13.08 -2.15
C LEU A 196 15.22 -12.47 -2.43
N LEU A 197 15.44 -11.22 -2.02
CA LEU A 197 16.75 -10.58 -2.14
C LEU A 197 17.78 -11.27 -1.26
N ALA A 198 17.42 -11.62 -0.03
CA ALA A 198 18.28 -12.34 0.89
C ALA A 198 18.66 -13.73 0.35
N ASP A 199 17.72 -14.47 -0.23
CA ASP A 199 18.00 -15.77 -0.87
C ASP A 199 18.97 -15.64 -2.05
N LEU A 200 18.92 -14.52 -2.78
CA LEU A 200 19.84 -14.26 -3.89
C LEU A 200 21.25 -13.86 -3.42
N VAL A 201 21.35 -13.11 -2.32
CA VAL A 201 22.63 -12.61 -1.77
C VAL A 201 23.33 -13.66 -0.91
N TYR A 202 22.59 -14.30 0.00
CA TYR A 202 23.13 -15.21 1.03
C TYR A 202 22.95 -16.70 0.70
N GLY A 203 22.10 -17.02 -0.27
CA GLY A 203 21.64 -18.38 -0.53
C GLY A 203 20.37 -18.75 0.23
N LEU A 204 19.75 -19.84 -0.21
CA LEU A 204 18.49 -20.35 0.36
C LEU A 204 18.65 -20.62 1.87
N ASP A 205 17.73 -20.06 2.65
CA ASP A 205 17.62 -20.25 4.11
C ASP A 205 18.87 -19.85 4.91
N SER A 206 19.72 -19.01 4.32
CA SER A 206 20.89 -18.45 4.96
C SER A 206 20.65 -16.97 5.22
N ARG A 207 20.84 -16.51 6.46
CA ARG A 207 20.63 -15.12 6.87
C ARG A 207 21.80 -14.62 7.73
N PRO A 208 22.15 -13.33 7.65
CA PRO A 208 23.20 -12.75 8.48
C PRO A 208 22.79 -12.76 9.96
N GLU A 209 23.79 -12.66 10.84
CA GLU A 209 23.55 -12.53 12.28
C GLU A 209 22.71 -11.28 12.59
N GLY A 210 21.68 -11.42 13.42
CA GLY A 210 20.77 -10.33 13.78
C GLY A 210 19.54 -10.20 12.88
N TRP A 211 19.39 -11.05 11.85
CA TRP A 211 18.18 -11.10 11.02
C TRP A 211 16.96 -11.50 11.86
N LEU A 212 15.94 -10.64 11.89
CA LEU A 212 14.71 -10.88 12.63
C LEU A 212 13.80 -11.87 11.91
N GLY A 213 13.69 -11.74 10.59
CA GLY A 213 12.77 -12.55 9.78
C GLY A 213 11.31 -12.22 10.07
N GLY A 214 10.44 -13.22 9.93
CA GLY A 214 9.01 -13.06 10.16
C GLY A 214 8.27 -14.39 10.06
N ASP A 215 6.93 -14.33 10.06
CA ASP A 215 6.08 -15.49 9.80
C ASP A 215 6.50 -16.15 8.46
N PRO A 216 6.76 -17.46 8.42
CA PRO A 216 7.11 -18.18 7.19
C PRO A 216 6.11 -17.98 6.05
N LEU A 217 4.83 -17.70 6.34
CA LEU A 217 3.82 -17.35 5.35
C LEU A 217 4.21 -16.11 4.53
N LEU A 218 4.94 -15.16 5.11
CA LEU A 218 5.40 -13.95 4.42
C LEU A 218 6.46 -14.22 3.36
N ARG A 219 7.05 -15.43 3.32
CA ARG A 219 7.94 -15.89 2.23
C ARG A 219 7.18 -16.54 1.08
N CYS A 220 5.87 -16.76 1.22
CA CYS A 220 5.06 -17.44 0.22
C CYS A 220 4.48 -16.46 -0.79
N ASN A 221 4.00 -16.96 -1.93
CA ASN A 221 3.43 -16.08 -2.96
C ASN A 221 2.24 -15.26 -2.42
N ARG A 222 2.05 -14.06 -3.00
CA ARG A 222 1.03 -13.09 -2.59
C ARG A 222 -0.39 -13.65 -2.55
N GLY A 223 -0.71 -14.57 -3.47
CA GLY A 223 -2.01 -15.23 -3.55
C GLY A 223 -2.27 -16.08 -2.31
N THR A 224 -1.30 -16.93 -1.95
CA THR A 224 -1.36 -17.80 -0.76
C THR A 224 -1.49 -16.96 0.52
N GLN A 225 -0.65 -15.94 0.68
CA GLN A 225 -0.72 -15.02 1.81
C GLN A 225 -2.10 -14.36 1.96
N THR A 226 -2.68 -13.95 0.83
CA THR A 226 -3.97 -13.24 0.81
C THR A 226 -5.13 -14.19 1.11
N LEU A 227 -5.12 -15.38 0.52
CA LEU A 227 -6.18 -16.37 0.72
C LEU A 227 -6.19 -16.89 2.17
N VAL A 228 -5.02 -17.21 2.73
CA VAL A 228 -4.91 -17.63 4.15
C VAL A 228 -5.42 -16.53 5.07
N ALA A 229 -4.97 -15.28 4.88
CA ALA A 229 -5.39 -14.16 5.71
C ALA A 229 -6.90 -13.87 5.60
N LEU A 230 -7.48 -13.99 4.40
CA LEU A 230 -8.92 -13.79 4.17
C LEU A 230 -9.75 -14.83 4.95
N LEU A 231 -9.40 -16.10 4.83
CA LEU A 231 -10.17 -17.19 5.44
C LEU A 231 -9.97 -17.25 6.97
N ASP A 232 -8.79 -16.91 7.48
CA ASP A 232 -8.53 -16.79 8.93
C ASP A 232 -9.26 -15.59 9.54
N ARG A 233 -9.29 -14.45 8.84
CA ARG A 233 -10.09 -13.30 9.27
C ARG A 233 -11.59 -13.61 9.27
N GLY A 234 -12.06 -14.43 8.32
CA GLY A 234 -13.44 -14.93 8.29
C GLY A 234 -13.75 -15.96 9.38
N GLY A 235 -12.73 -16.45 10.11
CA GLY A 235 -12.87 -17.44 11.17
C GLY A 235 -13.17 -18.86 10.66
N VAL A 236 -13.05 -19.11 9.35
CA VAL A 236 -13.41 -20.39 8.72
C VAL A 236 -12.23 -21.33 8.51
N TYR A 237 -11.01 -20.79 8.52
CA TYR A 237 -9.80 -21.56 8.29
C TYR A 237 -8.66 -21.03 9.14
N ARG A 238 -7.84 -21.90 9.72
CA ARG A 238 -6.55 -21.54 10.28
C ARG A 238 -5.50 -22.42 9.64
N LEU A 239 -4.40 -21.82 9.19
CA LEU A 239 -3.30 -22.58 8.63
C LEU A 239 -2.64 -23.44 9.72
N ASP A 240 -2.65 -24.75 9.53
CA ASP A 240 -2.06 -25.73 10.45
C ASP A 240 -0.92 -26.47 9.77
N ILE A 241 0.15 -25.74 9.46
CA ILE A 241 1.39 -26.26 8.89
C ILE A 241 2.53 -25.89 9.83
N SER A 242 3.47 -26.80 10.06
CA SER A 242 4.62 -26.53 10.90
C SER A 242 5.46 -25.38 10.32
N PRO A 243 5.74 -24.30 11.08
CA PRO A 243 6.56 -23.18 10.60
C PRO A 243 7.97 -23.56 10.11
N ASN A 244 8.48 -24.73 10.53
CA ASN A 244 9.79 -25.24 10.17
C ASN A 244 9.75 -26.29 9.04
N ALA A 245 8.60 -26.46 8.37
CA ALA A 245 8.49 -27.38 7.26
C ALA A 245 9.42 -26.94 6.10
N PRO A 246 10.24 -27.84 5.53
CA PRO A 246 11.20 -27.47 4.48
C PRO A 246 10.52 -26.95 3.21
N ASP A 247 9.30 -27.40 2.93
CA ASP A 247 8.48 -26.95 1.81
C ASP A 247 7.24 -26.15 2.29
N PHE A 248 7.40 -25.35 3.36
CA PHE A 248 6.31 -24.64 4.03
C PHE A 248 5.33 -23.97 3.05
N CYS A 249 5.83 -23.19 2.09
CA CYS A 249 4.97 -22.45 1.18
C CYS A 249 4.17 -23.34 0.24
N ARG A 250 4.76 -24.45 -0.23
CA ARG A 250 4.07 -25.43 -1.07
C ARG A 250 2.99 -26.16 -0.26
N GLU A 251 3.30 -26.55 0.96
CA GLU A 251 2.34 -27.21 1.85
C GLU A 251 1.20 -26.27 2.25
N ALA A 252 1.50 -25.00 2.56
CA ALA A 252 0.51 -23.99 2.90
C ALA A 252 -0.43 -23.70 1.73
N GLU A 253 0.12 -23.54 0.52
CA GLU A 253 -0.67 -23.34 -0.70
C GLU A 253 -1.60 -24.52 -0.97
N LEU A 254 -1.10 -25.75 -0.91
CA LEU A 254 -1.92 -26.95 -1.12
C LEU A 254 -3.00 -27.08 -0.04
N ALA A 255 -2.68 -26.83 1.23
CA ALA A 255 -3.64 -26.95 2.33
C ALA A 255 -4.79 -25.95 2.20
N VAL A 256 -4.48 -24.67 1.97
CA VAL A 256 -5.51 -23.62 1.88
C VAL A 256 -6.37 -23.77 0.62
N THR A 257 -5.76 -24.17 -0.50
CA THR A 257 -6.50 -24.38 -1.77
C THR A 257 -7.40 -25.60 -1.68
N GLN A 258 -6.93 -26.73 -1.16
CA GLN A 258 -7.77 -27.92 -0.95
C GLN A 258 -8.94 -27.66 -0.01
N PHE A 259 -8.71 -26.94 1.09
CA PHE A 259 -9.79 -26.52 1.98
C PHE A 259 -10.81 -25.66 1.23
N THR A 260 -10.35 -24.66 0.48
CA THR A 260 -11.22 -23.76 -0.29
C THR A 260 -12.03 -24.54 -1.33
N GLU A 261 -11.41 -25.42 -2.10
CA GLU A 261 -12.09 -26.21 -3.11
C GLU A 261 -13.16 -27.14 -2.52
N GLN A 262 -12.83 -27.84 -1.42
CA GLN A 262 -13.70 -28.88 -0.87
C GLN A 262 -14.77 -28.33 0.07
N GLN A 263 -14.40 -27.38 0.92
CA GLN A 263 -15.27 -26.90 1.99
C GLN A 263 -16.03 -25.65 1.59
N ILE A 264 -15.44 -24.78 0.77
CA ILE A 264 -16.03 -23.51 0.37
C ILE A 264 -16.73 -23.65 -1.00
N LEU A 265 -15.98 -23.99 -2.05
CA LEU A 265 -16.47 -23.95 -3.43
C LEU A 265 -17.40 -25.12 -3.79
N ALA A 266 -17.11 -26.33 -3.30
CA ALA A 266 -17.97 -27.49 -3.55
C ALA A 266 -19.23 -27.53 -2.67
N ASN A 267 -19.33 -26.66 -1.66
CA ASN A 267 -20.43 -26.68 -0.71
C ASN A 267 -21.55 -25.72 -1.11
N ALA A 268 -22.58 -26.26 -1.78
CA ALA A 268 -23.75 -25.51 -2.21
C ALA A 268 -24.63 -24.94 -1.07
N GLN A 269 -24.35 -25.29 0.20
CA GLN A 269 -25.06 -24.75 1.37
C GLN A 269 -24.39 -23.53 2.01
N LEU A 270 -23.17 -23.17 1.58
CA LEU A 270 -22.51 -21.93 2.02
C LEU A 270 -23.02 -20.76 1.17
N THR A 271 -24.28 -20.39 1.38
CA THR A 271 -24.93 -19.27 0.71
C THR A 271 -24.48 -17.90 1.24
N GLU A 272 -23.87 -17.85 2.44
CA GLU A 272 -23.47 -16.60 3.11
C GLU A 272 -22.07 -16.69 3.78
N LEU A 273 -21.04 -17.14 3.05
CA LEU A 273 -19.64 -16.95 3.51
C LEU A 273 -19.23 -15.48 3.48
N PHE A 274 -19.71 -14.78 2.46
CA PHE A 274 -19.62 -13.35 2.26
C PHE A 274 -21.07 -12.92 2.09
N THR A 275 -21.58 -12.05 2.95
CA THR A 275 -22.92 -11.52 2.75
C THR A 275 -22.95 -10.71 1.44
N ASP A 276 -24.07 -10.65 0.73
CA ASP A 276 -24.24 -9.83 -0.49
C ASP A 276 -24.02 -8.33 -0.21
N ASN A 277 -24.01 -7.96 1.06
CA ASN A 277 -23.37 -6.75 1.51
C ASN A 277 -21.88 -7.00 1.52
N VAL A 278 -21.12 -6.34 0.63
CA VAL A 278 -19.72 -6.05 0.91
C VAL A 278 -19.71 -5.25 2.22
N ALA A 279 -19.66 -5.96 3.34
CA ALA A 279 -19.45 -5.41 4.65
C ALA A 279 -17.98 -5.03 4.70
N ILE A 280 -17.67 -3.89 4.10
CA ILE A 280 -16.46 -3.14 4.44
C ILE A 280 -16.52 -3.02 5.96
N LEU A 281 -15.58 -3.67 6.64
CA LEU A 281 -15.49 -3.73 8.09
C LEU A 281 -15.14 -2.34 8.66
N ALA A 282 -16.13 -1.48 8.62
CA ALA A 282 -16.43 -0.39 9.52
C ALA A 282 -17.85 0.03 9.08
N SER A 283 -18.89 -0.48 9.74
CA SER A 283 -20.22 0.12 9.61
C SER A 283 -20.15 1.48 10.29
N ASN A 284 -19.55 2.44 9.60
CA ASN A 284 -19.61 3.81 10.06
C ASN A 284 -21.05 4.24 9.99
N GLN A 285 -21.47 5.02 10.96
CA GLN A 285 -22.80 5.56 11.01
C GLN A 285 -22.72 7.04 11.34
N ILE A 286 -23.80 7.74 11.05
CA ILE A 286 -24.00 9.07 11.61
C ILE A 286 -24.10 8.94 13.13
N ASP A 287 -23.37 9.78 13.87
CA ASP A 287 -23.32 9.79 15.34
C ASP A 287 -23.70 11.17 15.90
N SER A 288 -24.39 11.97 15.08
CA SER A 288 -24.78 13.34 15.42
C SER A 288 -26.20 13.62 14.98
N GLU A 289 -26.95 14.35 15.82
CA GLU A 289 -28.29 14.83 15.50
C GLU A 289 -28.30 15.98 14.49
N ILE A 290 -27.13 16.54 14.16
CA ILE A 290 -26.96 17.70 13.27
C ILE A 290 -26.02 17.42 12.09
N ALA A 291 -25.94 16.18 11.63
CA ALA A 291 -25.12 15.78 10.50
C ALA A 291 -25.65 16.37 9.17
N LEU A 292 -25.17 17.55 8.79
CA LEU A 292 -25.58 18.22 7.55
C LEU A 292 -24.96 17.57 6.32
N ALA A 293 -25.81 17.25 5.33
CA ALA A 293 -25.40 16.72 4.03
C ALA A 293 -25.31 17.81 2.97
N TYR A 294 -24.36 17.65 2.04
CA TYR A 294 -24.09 18.60 0.96
C TYR A 294 -23.87 17.91 -0.39
N LEU A 295 -24.20 18.59 -1.50
CA LEU A 295 -23.92 18.10 -2.85
C LEU A 295 -22.45 18.30 -3.29
N ASP A 296 -21.71 19.12 -2.57
CA ASP A 296 -20.35 19.53 -2.91
C ASP A 296 -19.43 19.55 -1.67
N LYS A 297 -18.15 19.29 -1.91
CA LYS A 297 -17.11 19.30 -0.87
C LYS A 297 -16.81 20.66 -0.24
N GLN A 298 -17.37 21.75 -0.80
CA GLN A 298 -17.22 23.12 -0.30
C GLN A 298 -18.36 23.50 0.67
N ALA A 299 -19.29 22.57 0.94
CA ALA A 299 -20.44 22.77 1.81
C ALA A 299 -21.36 23.94 1.37
N THR A 300 -21.47 24.18 0.06
CA THR A 300 -22.26 25.31 -0.46
C THR A 300 -23.73 24.97 -0.72
N ARG A 301 -24.03 23.72 -1.05
CA ARG A 301 -25.40 23.26 -1.38
C ARG A 301 -25.85 22.18 -0.40
N SER A 302 -26.54 22.61 0.66
CA SER A 302 -27.09 21.70 1.69
C SER A 302 -28.30 20.92 1.16
N LEU A 303 -28.45 19.69 1.65
CA LEU A 303 -29.52 18.74 1.33
C LEU A 303 -30.37 18.34 2.54
N GLY A 304 -30.13 18.95 3.70
CA GLY A 304 -30.78 18.58 4.96
C GLY A 304 -29.87 17.80 5.91
N VAL A 305 -30.47 17.26 6.97
CA VAL A 305 -29.78 16.56 8.06
C VAL A 305 -29.94 15.05 7.86
N VAL A 306 -28.82 14.32 7.86
CA VAL A 306 -28.81 12.86 7.84
C VAL A 306 -29.21 12.36 9.24
N PRO A 307 -30.19 11.45 9.37
CA PRO A 307 -30.62 10.96 10.67
C PRO A 307 -29.50 10.27 11.46
N ASN A 308 -29.49 10.46 12.77
CA ASN A 308 -28.56 9.77 13.66
C ASN A 308 -28.73 8.24 13.57
N GLY A 309 -27.62 7.49 13.62
CA GLY A 309 -27.59 6.04 13.44
C GLY A 309 -27.73 5.57 11.98
N THR A 310 -27.81 6.49 11.00
CA THR A 310 -27.85 6.10 9.58
C THR A 310 -26.53 5.42 9.19
N PRO A 311 -26.56 4.17 8.69
CA PRO A 311 -25.36 3.49 8.22
C PRO A 311 -24.80 4.17 6.98
N ILE A 312 -23.48 4.30 6.91
CA ILE A 312 -22.77 4.98 5.82
C ILE A 312 -21.53 4.20 5.37
N GLN A 313 -21.28 4.24 4.07
CA GLN A 313 -20.02 3.84 3.46
C GLN A 313 -19.19 5.08 3.17
N VAL A 314 -17.93 5.08 3.61
CA VAL A 314 -17.02 6.21 3.40
C VAL A 314 -16.16 5.95 2.17
N ILE A 315 -16.14 6.89 1.23
CA ILE A 315 -15.52 6.69 -0.09
C ILE A 315 -14.19 7.45 -0.18
N ALA A 316 -14.22 8.75 0.10
CA ALA A 316 -13.08 9.65 -0.10
C ALA A 316 -13.21 10.90 0.79
N ARG A 317 -12.15 11.70 0.87
CA ARG A 317 -12.16 12.98 1.61
C ARG A 317 -11.72 14.16 0.75
N SER A 318 -12.12 15.35 1.19
CA SER A 318 -11.53 16.60 0.73
C SER A 318 -10.10 16.74 1.27
N TYR A 319 -9.19 17.20 0.41
CA TYR A 319 -7.79 17.49 0.78
C TYR A 319 -7.57 19.00 1.00
N ALA A 320 -8.62 19.83 0.95
CA ALA A 320 -8.50 21.24 1.30
C ALA A 320 -8.08 21.37 2.78
N SER A 321 -7.11 22.25 3.07
CA SER A 321 -6.41 22.33 4.36
C SER A 321 -7.30 22.59 5.59
N PHE A 322 -8.53 23.06 5.37
CA PHE A 322 -9.52 23.40 6.38
C PHE A 322 -10.82 22.59 6.26
N SER A 323 -10.82 21.53 5.46
CA SER A 323 -12.03 20.76 5.16
C SER A 323 -12.04 19.41 5.88
N ASN A 324 -13.09 19.19 6.65
CA ASN A 324 -13.44 17.90 7.25
C ASN A 324 -14.44 17.12 6.38
N MET A 325 -14.66 17.55 5.14
CA MET A 325 -15.69 16.95 4.29
C MET A 325 -15.22 15.61 3.76
N MET A 326 -16.10 14.61 3.88
CA MET A 326 -15.95 13.30 3.26
C MET A 326 -17.13 12.97 2.38
N LEU A 327 -16.86 12.27 1.28
CA LEU A 327 -17.88 11.69 0.42
C LEU A 327 -18.34 10.37 1.03
N ILE A 328 -19.64 10.26 1.25
CA ILE A 328 -20.28 9.09 1.84
C ILE A 328 -21.42 8.60 0.94
N ASN A 329 -21.63 7.29 0.94
CA ASN A 329 -22.79 6.65 0.34
C ASN A 329 -23.64 5.98 1.40
N GLY A 330 -24.96 6.03 1.24
CA GLY A 330 -25.90 5.31 2.07
C GLY A 330 -27.19 5.03 1.28
N ASP A 331 -28.21 4.55 1.98
CA ASP A 331 -29.47 4.14 1.34
C ASP A 331 -30.17 5.34 0.67
N GLY A 332 -30.16 5.36 -0.66
CA GLY A 332 -30.77 6.42 -1.47
C GLY A 332 -30.01 7.74 -1.49
N PHE A 333 -28.73 7.80 -1.12
CA PHE A 333 -27.95 9.04 -1.21
C PHE A 333 -26.44 8.82 -1.45
N ASN A 334 -25.82 9.80 -2.09
CA ASN A 334 -24.37 9.95 -2.21
C ASN A 334 -24.02 11.43 -2.02
N VAL A 335 -23.46 11.78 -0.87
CA VAL A 335 -23.38 13.18 -0.39
C VAL A 335 -22.09 13.42 0.38
N PHE A 336 -21.78 14.70 0.61
CA PHE A 336 -20.70 15.13 1.48
C PHE A 336 -21.21 15.42 2.89
N VAL A 337 -20.50 14.92 3.91
CA VAL A 337 -20.76 15.20 5.33
C VAL A 337 -19.44 15.48 6.02
N ASP A 338 -19.46 16.29 7.09
CA ASP A 338 -18.32 16.46 7.99
C ASP A 338 -18.07 15.16 8.76
N TYR A 339 -16.85 14.60 8.69
CA TYR A 339 -16.58 13.31 9.31
C TYR A 339 -16.79 13.31 10.84
N THR A 340 -16.68 14.47 11.49
CA THR A 340 -16.90 14.61 12.93
C THR A 340 -18.35 14.37 13.35
N ALA A 341 -19.30 14.37 12.41
CA ALA A 341 -20.69 14.02 12.64
C ALA A 341 -20.97 12.51 12.55
N THR A 342 -19.93 11.68 12.49
CA THR A 342 -20.01 10.24 12.22
C THR A 342 -19.09 9.46 13.15
N THR A 343 -19.21 8.14 13.15
CA THR A 343 -18.29 7.26 13.88
C THR A 343 -16.92 7.11 13.22
N VAL A 344 -16.66 7.80 12.10
CA VAL A 344 -15.37 7.77 11.39
C VAL A 344 -14.31 8.42 12.26
N THR A 345 -13.25 7.68 12.58
CA THR A 345 -12.13 8.21 13.36
C THR A 345 -11.26 9.15 12.53
N ASP A 346 -10.53 10.06 13.19
CA ASP A 346 -9.52 10.92 12.52
C ASP A 346 -8.54 10.12 11.66
N GLN A 347 -8.14 8.93 12.12
CA GLN A 347 -7.24 8.04 11.40
C GLN A 347 -7.90 7.49 10.14
N GLN A 348 -9.14 7.01 10.26
CA GLN A 348 -9.92 6.54 9.11
C GLN A 348 -10.12 7.67 8.10
N PHE A 349 -10.59 8.84 8.55
CA PHE A 349 -10.75 10.02 7.69
C PHE A 349 -9.45 10.36 6.96
N ARG A 350 -8.32 10.45 7.67
CA ARG A 350 -7.02 10.80 7.06
C ARG A 350 -6.52 9.76 6.07
N SER A 351 -6.87 8.49 6.26
CA SER A 351 -6.50 7.40 5.35
C SER A 351 -7.30 7.35 4.04
N LEU A 352 -8.41 8.09 3.95
CA LEU A 352 -9.25 8.13 2.77
C LEU A 352 -8.52 8.77 1.58
N PRO A 353 -8.75 8.28 0.35
CA PRO A 353 -8.22 8.90 -0.85
C PRO A 353 -8.79 10.30 -1.07
N ASN A 354 -8.10 11.11 -1.88
CA ASN A 354 -8.61 12.41 -2.28
C ASN A 354 -9.86 12.24 -3.16
N VAL A 355 -10.92 12.97 -2.85
CA VAL A 355 -12.16 12.96 -3.63
C VAL A 355 -11.97 13.39 -5.09
N ASP A 356 -10.91 14.16 -5.39
CA ASP A 356 -10.58 14.54 -6.76
C ASP A 356 -9.96 13.41 -7.59
N SER A 357 -9.57 12.30 -6.95
CA SER A 357 -9.03 11.10 -7.62
C SER A 357 -10.05 9.98 -7.82
N VAL A 358 -11.30 10.19 -7.43
CA VAL A 358 -12.37 9.19 -7.57
C VAL A 358 -13.49 9.72 -8.45
N GLU A 359 -14.11 8.85 -9.24
CA GLU A 359 -15.30 9.20 -10.02
C GLU A 359 -16.53 9.10 -9.11
N TYR A 360 -17.33 10.16 -9.04
CA TYR A 360 -18.53 10.20 -8.21
C TYR A 360 -19.62 11.07 -8.82
N VAL A 361 -20.87 10.78 -8.45
CA VAL A 361 -22.04 11.60 -8.75
C VAL A 361 -22.81 11.80 -7.45
N THR A 362 -22.96 13.05 -7.00
CA THR A 362 -23.75 13.34 -5.80
C THR A 362 -25.24 13.37 -6.10
N ASN A 363 -26.03 12.77 -5.21
CA ASN A 363 -27.48 12.69 -5.30
C ASN A 363 -28.10 12.44 -3.91
N CYS A 364 -29.39 12.74 -3.78
CA CYS A 364 -30.13 12.57 -2.53
C CYS A 364 -31.60 12.28 -2.86
N PHE A 365 -32.01 11.03 -2.66
CA PHE A 365 -33.39 10.55 -2.85
C PHE A 365 -34.01 9.99 -1.56
N ALA A 366 -33.26 10.03 -0.45
CA ALA A 366 -33.73 9.61 0.86
C ALA A 366 -34.80 10.55 1.43
N LEU A 367 -35.61 10.05 2.36
CA LEU A 367 -36.76 10.77 2.93
C LEU A 367 -36.37 12.07 3.68
N TRP A 368 -35.15 12.13 4.22
CA TRP A 368 -34.63 13.29 4.94
C TRP A 368 -34.07 14.38 4.01
N CYS A 369 -33.89 14.08 2.72
CA CYS A 369 -33.40 15.03 1.75
C CYS A 369 -34.40 16.19 1.63
N SER A 370 -33.97 17.41 1.92
CA SER A 370 -34.77 18.61 1.67
C SER A 370 -34.96 18.74 0.17
N GLN A 371 -36.19 18.52 -0.30
CA GLN A 371 -36.53 18.79 -1.70
C GLN A 371 -36.29 20.27 -1.99
N ASN A 372 -35.44 20.55 -2.99
CA ASN A 372 -35.51 21.81 -3.72
C ASN A 372 -36.43 21.62 -4.92
#